data_AF-A0A9D8QYX5-F1
#
_entry.id   AF-A0A9D8QYX5-F1
#
_cell.length_a   1.000
_cell.length_b   1.000
_cell.length_c   1.000
_cell.angle_alpha   90.00
_cell.angle_beta   90.00
_cell.angle_gamma   90.00
#
_symmetry.space_group_name_H-M   'P 1'
#
loop_
_entity.id
_entity.type
_entity.pdbx_description
1 polymer ?
#
loop_
_entity_poly.entity_id
_entity_poly.type
_entity_poly.pdbx_seq_one_letter_code
_entity_poly.pdbx_strand_id
1 'polypeptide(L)'
;YTHYRLRIPNKELKLRLSGNYRVRIYEEDEEDEPVLEARFCVFEREAGIVAQLSTNTDVDFNNSHQQMTLSVGFGTLQVFDPQREMKVIVMQNRRWDCRIENLVPNVRKANGIEFTHNKSLIFPAGNEYHRFEILDVHRTATGVDRIDWFEPYYHATLYPAQIDHNYSYFEDQNGVYVLRSADDVDAWTTAEYVVVHFFLQTPRLEGGDVYVSGWWSGQTFNPDCKMEYDEARQQYHAAILLKQGYYSYEYIQKDGLTSRTMGSFFETENEYQVLVYYRQQGSRYDRLAGYSIMHNAR
;
A
#
# COMPACT_ATOMS: atom_id res chain seq x y z
N TYR A 1 -0.25 26.46 6.86
CA TYR A 1 0.41 25.26 7.42
C TYR A 1 1.93 25.49 7.41
N THR A 2 2.69 24.67 8.15
CA THR A 2 4.17 24.66 8.11
C THR A 2 4.64 23.32 7.56
N HIS A 3 5.60 23.32 6.63
CA HIS A 3 6.16 22.09 6.05
C HIS A 3 7.45 21.69 6.78
N TYR A 4 7.47 20.50 7.36
CA TYR A 4 8.65 19.91 8.01
C TYR A 4 9.26 18.83 7.13
N ARG A 5 10.60 18.73 7.13
CA ARG A 5 11.35 17.70 6.39
C ARG A 5 12.48 17.13 7.23
N LEU A 6 12.40 15.84 7.53
CA LEU A 6 13.48 15.07 8.16
C LEU A 6 14.07 14.09 7.16
N ARG A 7 15.40 14.10 7.00
CA ARG A 7 16.13 13.12 6.19
C ARG A 7 16.83 12.13 7.11
N ILE A 8 16.73 10.83 6.81
CA ILE A 8 17.47 9.75 7.48
C ILE A 8 18.12 8.87 6.40
N PRO A 9 19.41 8.53 6.51
CA PRO A 9 20.38 9.07 7.49
C PRO A 9 20.68 10.56 7.24
N ASN A 10 21.24 11.22 8.25
CA ASN A 10 21.71 12.61 8.17
C ASN A 10 23.07 12.78 8.88
N LYS A 11 23.51 14.03 9.10
CA LYS A 11 24.82 14.33 9.71
C LYS A 11 24.93 13.81 11.15
N GLU A 12 23.82 13.73 11.86
CA GLU A 12 23.76 13.34 13.28
C GLU A 12 23.38 11.85 13.45
N LEU A 13 22.58 11.30 12.53
CA LEU A 13 22.08 9.93 12.60
C LEU A 13 22.56 9.07 11.42
N LYS A 14 23.35 8.04 11.72
CA LYS A 14 23.76 6.98 10.79
C LYS A 14 23.16 5.65 11.19
N LEU A 15 22.54 4.95 10.24
CA LEU A 15 22.00 3.61 10.45
C LEU A 15 23.13 2.57 10.26
N ARG A 16 23.35 1.74 11.29
CA ARG A 16 24.43 0.74 11.30
C ARG A 16 23.95 -0.70 11.13
N LEU A 17 22.67 -0.96 11.40
CA LEU A 17 22.08 -2.28 11.37
C LEU A 17 20.93 -2.30 10.35
N SER A 18 20.72 -3.43 9.69
CA SER A 18 19.48 -3.70 8.96
C SER A 18 18.33 -4.00 9.93
N GLY A 19 17.12 -4.06 9.39
CA GLY A 19 15.90 -4.37 10.12
C GLY A 19 14.89 -3.24 10.07
N ASN A 20 13.96 -3.25 11.03
CA ASN A 20 12.81 -2.37 11.06
C ASN A 20 13.07 -1.17 11.97
N TYR A 21 12.78 0.01 11.46
CA TYR A 21 12.95 1.27 12.13
C TYR A 21 11.63 1.99 12.27
N ARG A 22 11.52 2.74 13.36
CA ARG A 22 10.36 3.55 13.70
C ARG A 22 10.84 4.88 14.24
N VAL A 23 10.43 5.95 13.57
CA VAL A 23 10.70 7.33 13.95
C VAL A 23 9.43 7.87 14.58
N ARG A 24 9.56 8.39 15.79
CA ARG A 24 8.50 9.08 16.51
C ARG A 24 8.89 10.53 16.64
N ILE A 25 7.95 11.41 16.33
CA ILE A 25 8.07 12.85 16.49
C ILE A 25 7.13 13.25 17.60
N TYR A 26 7.63 14.05 18.52
CA TYR A 26 6.92 14.57 19.68
C TYR A 26 6.89 16.09 19.60
N GLU A 27 5.91 16.72 20.23
CA GLU A 27 6.02 18.15 20.52
C GLU A 27 7.01 18.36 21.68
N GLU A 28 7.68 19.50 21.71
CA GLU A 28 8.80 19.76 22.64
C GLU A 28 8.39 19.60 24.11
N ASP A 29 7.12 19.90 24.43
CA ASP A 29 6.58 19.87 25.79
C ASP A 29 5.68 18.63 26.07
N GLU A 30 5.46 17.75 25.09
CA GLU A 30 4.59 16.55 25.22
C GLU A 30 5.31 15.28 24.75
N GLU A 31 6.02 14.61 25.68
CA GLU A 31 6.82 13.41 25.37
C GLU A 31 6.04 12.09 25.46
N ASP A 32 4.81 12.09 25.98
CA ASP A 32 4.05 10.86 26.22
C ASP A 32 3.38 10.31 24.96
N GLU A 33 2.91 11.19 24.05
CA GLU A 33 2.21 10.81 22.83
C GLU A 33 2.88 11.40 21.57
N PRO A 34 3.31 10.58 20.60
CA PRO A 34 3.93 11.09 19.39
C PRO A 34 2.89 11.68 18.43
N VAL A 35 3.15 12.88 17.90
CA VAL A 35 2.33 13.53 16.86
C VAL A 35 2.45 12.88 15.49
N LEU A 36 3.57 12.20 15.22
CA LEU A 36 3.79 11.44 14.00
C LEU A 36 4.63 10.20 14.29
N GLU A 37 4.24 9.09 13.66
CA GLU A 37 5.06 7.89 13.62
C GLU A 37 5.31 7.47 12.17
N ALA A 38 6.58 7.39 11.77
CA ALA A 38 7.00 6.91 10.46
C ALA A 38 7.80 5.62 10.59
N ARG A 39 7.44 4.59 9.80
CA ARG A 39 8.10 3.28 9.82
C ARG A 39 8.80 3.03 8.50
N PHE A 40 10.00 2.48 8.55
CA PHE A 40 10.75 2.09 7.36
C PHE A 40 11.68 0.93 7.67
N CYS A 41 12.20 0.28 6.64
CA CYS A 41 13.14 -0.84 6.79
C CYS A 41 14.47 -0.51 6.13
N VAL A 42 15.57 -1.04 6.68
CA VAL A 42 16.88 -1.04 6.04
C VAL A 42 17.24 -2.48 5.76
N PHE A 43 17.56 -2.81 4.52
CA PHE A 43 17.93 -4.17 4.13
C PHE A 43 19.39 -4.29 3.71
N GLU A 44 19.91 -5.50 3.87
CA GLU A 44 21.17 -5.98 3.31
C GLU A 44 20.90 -6.76 2.03
N ARG A 45 21.90 -6.90 1.17
CA ARG A 45 21.80 -7.69 -0.08
C ARG A 45 22.52 -9.03 0.08
N GLU A 46 22.15 -9.80 1.10
CA GLU A 46 22.80 -11.08 1.43
C GLU A 46 21.98 -12.30 0.98
N ALA A 47 20.65 -12.23 1.11
CA ALA A 47 19.75 -13.26 0.62
C ALA A 47 19.33 -12.98 -0.85
N GLY A 48 19.40 -14.01 -1.69
CA GLY A 48 18.88 -13.95 -3.05
C GLY A 48 17.38 -14.21 -3.06
N ILE A 49 16.60 -13.42 -3.81
CA ILE A 49 15.15 -13.58 -3.90
C ILE A 49 14.78 -13.68 -5.37
N VAL A 50 14.11 -14.78 -5.74
CA VAL A 50 13.56 -14.99 -7.08
C VAL A 50 12.08 -15.34 -6.92
N ALA A 51 11.20 -14.61 -7.58
CA ALA A 51 9.79 -14.93 -7.61
C ALA A 51 9.24 -14.89 -9.03
N GLN A 52 8.17 -15.65 -9.25
CA GLN A 52 7.39 -15.69 -10.47
C GLN A 52 5.93 -15.58 -10.11
N LEU A 53 5.19 -14.78 -10.87
CA LEU A 53 3.75 -14.59 -10.71
C LEU A 53 3.03 -15.28 -11.86
N SER A 54 1.91 -15.93 -11.55
CA SER A 54 1.06 -16.63 -12.51
C SER A 54 -0.40 -16.36 -12.20
N THR A 55 -1.20 -16.20 -13.26
CA THR A 55 -2.67 -16.07 -13.22
C THR A 55 -3.35 -17.43 -13.40
N ASN A 56 -2.57 -18.46 -13.77
CA ASN A 56 -2.93 -19.86 -13.59
C ASN A 56 -2.55 -20.27 -12.17
N THR A 57 -3.52 -20.27 -11.27
CA THR A 57 -3.34 -20.53 -9.84
C THR A 57 -3.84 -21.93 -9.46
N ASP A 58 -3.52 -22.38 -8.26
CA ASP A 58 -4.03 -23.65 -7.74
C ASP A 58 -5.55 -23.63 -7.44
N VAL A 59 -6.20 -22.45 -7.49
CA VAL A 59 -7.63 -22.28 -7.18
C VAL A 59 -8.48 -21.85 -8.37
N ASP A 60 -7.90 -21.15 -9.34
CA ASP A 60 -8.56 -20.69 -10.56
C ASP A 60 -7.57 -20.47 -11.72
N PHE A 61 -8.10 -20.24 -12.92
CA PHE A 61 -7.33 -19.97 -14.12
C PHE A 61 -7.81 -18.68 -14.76
N ASN A 62 -6.95 -17.66 -14.82
CA ASN A 62 -7.23 -16.37 -15.46
C ASN A 62 -8.61 -15.82 -15.05
N ASN A 63 -8.84 -15.75 -13.74
CA ASN A 63 -10.10 -15.27 -13.21
C ASN A 63 -9.85 -14.15 -12.19
N SER A 64 -9.66 -14.49 -10.92
CA SER A 64 -9.71 -13.50 -9.83
C SER A 64 -8.49 -13.49 -8.92
N HIS A 65 -7.49 -14.33 -9.18
CA HIS A 65 -6.30 -14.47 -8.35
C HIS A 65 -5.01 -14.38 -9.15
N GLN A 66 -3.95 -14.06 -8.41
CA GLN A 66 -2.56 -14.14 -8.84
C GLN A 66 -1.80 -14.96 -7.81
N GLN A 67 -0.98 -15.91 -8.27
CA GLN A 67 -0.20 -16.78 -7.40
C GLN A 67 1.29 -16.55 -7.58
N MET A 68 2.00 -16.39 -6.46
CA MET A 68 3.45 -16.30 -6.41
C MET A 68 4.09 -17.66 -6.16
N THR A 69 5.07 -18.00 -6.99
CA THR A 69 6.10 -18.99 -6.68
C THR A 69 7.37 -18.26 -6.24
N LEU A 70 7.96 -18.65 -5.11
CA LEU A 70 9.06 -17.94 -4.48
C LEU A 70 10.23 -18.87 -4.15
N SER A 71 11.45 -18.45 -4.47
CA SER A 71 12.70 -19.07 -4.02
C SER A 71 13.56 -18.05 -3.30
N VAL A 72 14.05 -18.43 -2.11
CA VAL A 72 14.98 -17.64 -1.30
C VAL A 72 16.30 -18.39 -1.18
N GLY A 73 17.34 -17.83 -1.80
CA GLY A 73 18.70 -18.31 -1.67
C GLY A 73 19.39 -17.70 -0.45
N PHE A 74 20.17 -18.50 0.28
CA PHE A 74 20.86 -18.05 1.49
C PHE A 74 22.05 -17.12 1.18
N GLY A 75 22.57 -17.14 -0.05
CA GLY A 75 23.71 -16.32 -0.45
C GLY A 75 24.92 -16.54 0.46
N THR A 76 25.37 -15.50 1.16
CA THR A 76 26.49 -15.57 2.11
C THR A 76 26.07 -15.93 3.54
N LEU A 77 24.78 -16.06 3.82
CA LEU A 77 24.26 -16.37 5.14
C LEU A 77 24.60 -17.81 5.55
N GLN A 78 24.97 -17.99 6.81
CA GLN A 78 25.20 -19.30 7.42
C GLN A 78 23.90 -19.79 8.07
N VAL A 79 23.02 -20.39 7.28
CA VAL A 79 21.70 -20.86 7.74
C VAL A 79 21.77 -22.35 8.07
N PHE A 80 21.53 -22.71 9.31
CA PHE A 80 21.51 -24.10 9.79
C PHE A 80 20.09 -24.65 9.90
N ASP A 81 19.15 -23.84 10.37
CA ASP A 81 17.73 -24.18 10.45
C ASP A 81 16.88 -23.07 9.86
N PRO A 82 16.60 -23.12 8.54
CA PRO A 82 15.84 -22.08 7.85
C PRO A 82 14.46 -21.79 8.45
N GLN A 83 13.83 -22.78 9.09
CA GLN A 83 12.52 -22.58 9.71
C GLN A 83 12.57 -21.71 10.96
N ARG A 84 13.69 -21.73 11.68
CA ARG A 84 13.89 -20.94 12.90
C ARG A 84 14.61 -19.63 12.64
N GLU A 85 15.51 -19.65 11.67
CA GLU A 85 16.42 -18.54 11.41
C GLU A 85 15.91 -17.60 10.31
N MET A 86 14.97 -18.03 9.47
CA MET A 86 14.42 -17.18 8.41
C MET A 86 12.94 -16.89 8.60
N LYS A 87 12.57 -15.62 8.40
CA LYS A 87 11.18 -15.18 8.30
C LYS A 87 10.98 -14.48 6.96
N VAL A 88 10.10 -15.02 6.14
CA VAL A 88 9.73 -14.44 4.85
C VAL A 88 8.37 -13.76 5.00
N ILE A 89 8.29 -12.51 4.56
CA ILE A 89 7.04 -11.74 4.47
C ILE A 89 6.81 -11.39 3.01
N VAL A 90 5.60 -11.62 2.52
CA VAL A 90 5.17 -11.21 1.17
C VAL A 90 3.97 -10.29 1.31
N MET A 91 3.95 -9.18 0.59
CA MET A 91 2.82 -8.24 0.58
C MET A 91 2.54 -7.76 -0.83
N GLN A 92 1.29 -7.35 -1.08
CA GLN A 92 0.79 -6.82 -2.35
C GLN A 92 0.57 -5.30 -2.20
N ASN A 93 0.96 -4.52 -3.21
CA ASN A 93 0.83 -3.06 -3.30
C ASN A 93 1.31 -2.29 -2.06
N ARG A 94 2.36 -2.83 -1.41
CA ARG A 94 2.98 -2.30 -0.19
C ARG A 94 1.99 -2.17 0.99
N ARG A 95 0.93 -2.98 0.97
CA ARG A 95 -0.10 -3.03 2.01
C ARG A 95 0.27 -4.02 3.11
N TRP A 96 0.47 -3.49 4.31
CA TRP A 96 0.86 -4.30 5.48
C TRP A 96 -0.29 -5.12 6.06
N ASP A 97 -1.55 -4.74 5.80
CA ASP A 97 -2.74 -5.43 6.25
C ASP A 97 -2.95 -6.79 5.58
N CYS A 98 -2.58 -6.92 4.29
CA CYS A 98 -2.70 -8.17 3.53
C CYS A 98 -1.40 -8.98 3.48
N ARG A 99 -0.41 -8.66 4.33
CA ARG A 99 0.88 -9.35 4.33
C ARG A 99 0.73 -10.81 4.75
N ILE A 100 1.43 -11.67 4.04
CA ILE A 100 1.54 -13.09 4.34
C ILE A 100 2.84 -13.31 5.13
N GLU A 101 2.70 -13.93 6.30
CA GLU A 101 3.82 -14.32 7.16
C GLU A 101 3.77 -15.82 7.45
N ASN A 102 4.76 -16.33 8.20
CA ASN A 102 4.81 -17.73 8.66
C ASN A 102 4.74 -18.76 7.53
N LEU A 103 5.29 -18.40 6.36
CA LEU A 103 5.39 -19.29 5.22
C LEU A 103 6.24 -20.51 5.57
N VAL A 104 5.71 -21.69 5.26
CA VAL A 104 6.45 -22.95 5.38
C VAL A 104 6.97 -23.36 4.00
N PRO A 105 8.28 -23.52 3.83
CA PRO A 105 8.83 -23.95 2.54
C PRO A 105 8.52 -25.42 2.30
N ASN A 106 8.10 -25.76 1.08
CA ASN A 106 7.84 -27.13 0.66
C ASN A 106 9.08 -27.78 0.01
N VAL A 107 10.06 -26.98 -0.41
CA VAL A 107 11.35 -27.47 -0.91
C VAL A 107 12.48 -26.86 -0.08
N ARG A 108 13.43 -27.71 0.33
CA ARG A 108 14.66 -27.30 1.01
C ARG A 108 15.88 -27.78 0.24
N LYS A 109 16.79 -26.86 0.00
CA LYS A 109 18.07 -27.09 -0.67
C LYS A 109 19.19 -26.70 0.28
N ALA A 110 20.42 -27.14 -0.01
CA ALA A 110 21.58 -26.79 0.80
C ALA A 110 21.83 -25.27 0.88
N ASN A 111 21.45 -24.53 -0.15
CA ASN A 111 21.69 -23.09 -0.29
C ASN A 111 20.40 -22.25 -0.40
N GLY A 112 19.24 -22.79 -0.04
CA GLY A 112 17.98 -22.05 -0.14
C GLY A 112 16.72 -22.83 0.22
N ILE A 113 15.61 -22.11 0.21
CA ILE A 113 14.25 -22.63 0.41
C ILE A 113 13.33 -22.16 -0.71
N GLU A 114 12.33 -22.96 -1.03
CA GLU A 114 11.34 -22.61 -2.05
C GLU A 114 9.91 -22.85 -1.54
N PHE A 115 9.01 -22.04 -2.08
CA PHE A 115 7.58 -22.00 -1.82
C PHE A 115 6.88 -22.12 -3.18
N THR A 116 6.68 -23.36 -3.63
CA THR A 116 5.97 -23.69 -4.87
C THR A 116 4.60 -24.26 -4.52
N HIS A 117 3.56 -23.94 -5.32
CA HIS A 117 2.17 -24.35 -5.04
C HIS A 117 1.72 -24.05 -3.60
N ASN A 118 2.19 -22.93 -3.04
CA ASN A 118 1.82 -22.52 -1.69
C ASN A 118 0.52 -21.71 -1.74
N LYS A 119 -0.56 -22.27 -1.18
CA LYS A 119 -1.87 -21.62 -1.16
C LYS A 119 -1.90 -20.28 -0.43
N SER A 120 -0.97 -20.03 0.49
CA SER A 120 -0.86 -18.75 1.19
C SER A 120 -0.30 -17.64 0.30
N LEU A 121 0.32 -18.01 -0.83
CA LEU A 121 0.87 -17.09 -1.83
C LEU A 121 -0.10 -16.90 -3.02
N ILE A 122 -1.38 -17.20 -2.82
CA ILE A 122 -2.47 -16.89 -3.75
C ILE A 122 -3.15 -15.63 -3.24
N PHE A 123 -3.07 -14.56 -4.02
CA PHE A 123 -3.61 -13.25 -3.69
C PHE A 123 -4.84 -12.98 -4.56
N PRO A 124 -5.89 -12.34 -4.00
CA PRO A 124 -6.88 -11.67 -4.83
C PRO A 124 -6.16 -10.68 -5.75
N ALA A 125 -6.47 -10.73 -7.04
CA ALA A 125 -5.82 -9.86 -8.01
C ALA A 125 -6.24 -8.39 -7.88
N GLY A 126 -7.41 -8.11 -7.29
CA GLY A 126 -7.89 -6.75 -7.09
C GLY A 126 -8.24 -6.06 -8.42
N ASN A 127 -8.15 -4.73 -8.44
CA ASN A 127 -8.38 -3.93 -9.63
C ASN A 127 -7.41 -2.74 -9.63
N GLU A 128 -7.27 -2.07 -10.77
CA GLU A 128 -6.48 -0.84 -10.86
C GLU A 128 -7.05 0.23 -9.90
N TYR A 129 -6.18 0.96 -9.22
CA TYR A 129 -6.55 2.02 -8.29
C TYR A 129 -7.21 3.18 -9.03
N HIS A 130 -8.37 3.65 -8.56
CA HIS A 130 -8.94 4.90 -9.01
C HIS A 130 -7.94 6.06 -8.87
N ARG A 131 -8.08 7.09 -9.72
CA ARG A 131 -7.19 8.25 -9.69
C ARG A 131 -7.94 9.57 -9.86
N PHE A 132 -7.44 10.61 -9.21
CA PHE A 132 -7.89 11.97 -9.44
C PHE A 132 -6.73 12.97 -9.31
N GLU A 133 -6.93 14.16 -9.86
CA GLU A 133 -5.96 15.25 -9.83
C GLU A 133 -6.63 16.55 -9.40
N ILE A 134 -5.99 17.28 -8.48
CA ILE A 134 -6.34 18.65 -8.12
C ILE A 134 -5.08 19.48 -8.24
N LEU A 135 -4.81 20.01 -9.44
CA LEU A 135 -3.62 20.82 -9.71
C LEU A 135 -3.89 22.34 -9.54
N ASP A 136 -5.14 22.75 -9.69
CA ASP A 136 -5.62 24.12 -9.58
C ASP A 136 -7.01 24.08 -8.91
N VAL A 137 -7.24 24.89 -7.88
CA VAL A 137 -8.53 24.93 -7.16
C VAL A 137 -9.62 25.64 -7.97
N HIS A 138 -9.27 26.30 -9.07
CA HIS A 138 -10.22 27.00 -9.94
C HIS A 138 -10.59 26.19 -11.19
N ARG A 139 -9.96 25.02 -11.41
CA ARG A 139 -10.17 24.20 -12.61
C ARG A 139 -10.27 22.72 -12.27
N THR A 140 -11.28 22.06 -12.81
CA THR A 140 -11.39 20.61 -12.69
C THR A 140 -10.36 19.92 -13.58
N ALA A 141 -9.91 18.75 -13.14
CA ALA A 141 -9.01 17.86 -13.87
C ALA A 141 -9.53 16.42 -13.79
N THR A 142 -8.70 15.44 -14.14
CA THR A 142 -9.09 14.02 -14.14
C THR A 142 -9.70 13.59 -12.80
N GLY A 143 -10.85 12.90 -12.85
CA GLY A 143 -11.52 12.34 -11.69
C GLY A 143 -12.35 13.32 -10.86
N VAL A 144 -12.27 14.63 -11.13
CA VAL A 144 -12.99 15.68 -10.40
C VAL A 144 -14.19 16.17 -11.22
N ASP A 145 -15.39 16.08 -10.64
CA ASP A 145 -16.63 16.56 -11.25
C ASP A 145 -16.75 18.09 -11.13
N ARG A 146 -16.55 18.62 -9.92
CA ARG A 146 -16.60 20.06 -9.67
C ARG A 146 -15.75 20.48 -8.49
N ILE A 147 -15.40 21.77 -8.45
CA ILE A 147 -14.74 22.42 -7.32
C ILE A 147 -15.55 23.64 -6.92
N ASP A 148 -15.89 23.72 -5.64
CA ASP A 148 -16.69 24.78 -5.04
C ASP A 148 -15.95 25.42 -3.86
N TRP A 149 -16.16 26.71 -3.59
CA TRP A 149 -15.63 27.38 -2.41
C TRP A 149 -16.70 27.43 -1.32
N PHE A 150 -16.40 26.86 -0.16
CA PHE A 150 -17.18 27.01 1.06
C PHE A 150 -16.24 27.39 2.19
N GLU A 151 -16.36 28.61 2.70
CA GLU A 151 -15.43 29.13 3.70
C GLU A 151 -15.24 28.14 4.87
N PRO A 152 -14.00 27.76 5.23
CA PRO A 152 -12.71 28.33 4.78
C PRO A 152 -11.96 27.50 3.71
N TYR A 153 -12.59 26.52 3.05
CA TYR A 153 -11.91 25.58 2.15
C TYR A 153 -12.50 25.54 0.73
N TYR A 154 -11.65 25.17 -0.23
CA TYR A 154 -12.14 24.61 -1.48
C TYR A 154 -12.61 23.18 -1.25
N HIS A 155 -13.66 22.79 -1.96
CA HIS A 155 -14.23 21.46 -1.94
C HIS A 155 -14.20 20.87 -3.34
N ALA A 156 -13.48 19.77 -3.53
CA ALA A 156 -13.46 19.02 -4.78
C ALA A 156 -14.40 17.82 -4.67
N THR A 157 -15.42 17.76 -5.53
CA THR A 157 -16.34 16.62 -5.62
C THR A 157 -15.83 15.69 -6.71
N LEU A 158 -15.54 14.43 -6.37
CA LEU A 158 -15.12 13.43 -7.36
C LEU A 158 -16.33 12.83 -8.07
N TYR A 159 -16.12 12.29 -9.27
CA TYR A 159 -17.14 11.46 -9.92
C TYR A 159 -17.42 10.22 -9.06
N PRO A 160 -18.70 9.84 -8.87
CA PRO A 160 -19.05 8.62 -8.15
C PRO A 160 -18.43 7.37 -8.78
N ALA A 161 -17.67 6.62 -7.99
CA ALA A 161 -17.20 5.31 -8.39
C ALA A 161 -18.34 4.28 -8.33
N GLN A 162 -18.21 3.22 -9.11
CA GLN A 162 -19.08 2.05 -9.12
C GLN A 162 -18.22 0.79 -9.05
N ILE A 163 -18.82 -0.33 -8.66
CA ILE A 163 -18.12 -1.62 -8.66
C ILE A 163 -17.96 -2.07 -10.11
N ASP A 164 -16.72 -2.30 -10.53
CA ASP A 164 -16.43 -2.80 -11.86
C ASP A 164 -16.86 -4.27 -12.00
N HIS A 165 -17.53 -4.58 -13.11
CA HIS A 165 -17.94 -5.96 -13.45
C HIS A 165 -17.03 -6.61 -14.50
N ASN A 166 -16.23 -5.80 -15.21
CA ASN A 166 -15.26 -6.23 -16.19
C ASN A 166 -13.96 -5.46 -15.98
N TYR A 167 -12.83 -6.06 -16.29
CA TYR A 167 -11.54 -5.38 -16.25
C TYR A 167 -11.48 -4.27 -17.30
N SER A 168 -10.99 -3.11 -16.89
CA SER A 168 -10.65 -2.01 -17.78
C SER A 168 -9.27 -1.50 -17.43
N TYR A 169 -8.35 -1.61 -18.39
CA TYR A 169 -7.00 -1.13 -18.19
C TYR A 169 -6.96 0.40 -18.18
N PHE A 170 -6.31 0.96 -17.17
CA PHE A 170 -5.79 2.31 -17.18
C PHE A 170 -4.51 2.36 -16.35
N GLU A 171 -3.59 3.24 -16.73
CA GLU A 171 -2.31 3.36 -16.03
C GLU A 171 -2.52 4.02 -14.66
N ASP A 172 -2.18 3.30 -13.59
CA ASP A 172 -2.16 3.79 -12.23
C ASP A 172 -0.73 3.84 -11.66
N GLN A 173 -0.60 4.16 -10.37
CA GLN A 173 0.68 4.10 -9.64
C GLN A 173 0.52 3.33 -8.32
N ASN A 174 -0.32 2.28 -8.28
CA ASN A 174 -0.51 1.39 -7.13
C ASN A 174 -0.71 2.14 -5.78
N GLY A 175 -1.61 3.12 -5.76
CA GLY A 175 -1.99 3.87 -4.55
C GLY A 175 -1.09 5.06 -4.18
N VAL A 176 -0.07 5.39 -4.99
CA VAL A 176 0.81 6.56 -4.77
C VAL A 176 0.07 7.90 -4.87
N TYR A 177 0.63 8.92 -4.22
CA TYR A 177 0.27 10.32 -4.42
C TYR A 177 1.50 11.16 -4.79
N VAL A 178 1.27 12.25 -5.51
CA VAL A 178 2.31 13.22 -5.88
C VAL A 178 1.77 14.62 -5.65
N LEU A 179 2.37 15.35 -4.71
CA LEU A 179 2.02 16.75 -4.46
C LEU A 179 2.46 17.61 -5.65
N ARG A 180 1.50 18.30 -6.28
CA ARG A 180 1.72 19.14 -7.46
C ARG A 180 0.70 20.27 -7.50
N SER A 181 1.09 21.38 -8.12
CA SER A 181 0.20 22.50 -8.45
C SER A 181 0.49 22.96 -9.89
N ALA A 182 -0.45 23.67 -10.50
CA ALA A 182 -0.36 24.11 -11.90
C ALA A 182 0.85 25.03 -12.17
N ASP A 183 1.24 25.84 -11.18
CA ASP A 183 2.34 26.81 -11.31
C ASP A 183 3.73 26.24 -10.97
N ASP A 184 3.81 24.99 -10.48
CA ASP A 184 5.02 24.20 -10.16
C ASP A 184 6.10 24.91 -9.31
N VAL A 185 5.75 26.01 -8.62
CA VAL A 185 6.61 26.66 -7.63
C VAL A 185 6.51 25.86 -6.33
N ASP A 186 7.46 24.97 -6.06
CA ASP A 186 7.60 24.17 -4.82
C ASP A 186 6.26 23.80 -4.13
N ALA A 187 5.55 22.81 -4.70
CA ALA A 187 4.27 22.33 -4.18
C ALA A 187 4.34 21.84 -2.69
N TRP A 188 5.54 21.63 -2.13
CA TRP A 188 5.67 21.31 -0.71
C TRP A 188 5.25 22.47 0.19
N THR A 189 5.33 23.72 -0.28
CA THR A 189 5.04 24.92 0.51
C THR A 189 3.94 25.82 -0.06
N THR A 190 3.60 25.67 -1.34
CA THR A 190 2.63 26.55 -2.02
C THR A 190 1.26 25.91 -2.25
N ALA A 191 1.17 24.58 -2.36
CA ALA A 191 -0.11 23.92 -2.64
C ALA A 191 -1.10 24.07 -1.48
N GLU A 192 -2.38 24.20 -1.83
CA GLU A 192 -3.48 24.35 -0.90
C GLU A 192 -4.00 23.02 -0.36
N TYR A 193 -4.75 23.08 0.75
CA TYR A 193 -5.54 21.96 1.25
C TYR A 193 -7.00 22.12 0.79
N VAL A 194 -7.56 21.04 0.27
CA VAL A 194 -8.87 20.96 -0.36
C VAL A 194 -9.64 19.82 0.29
N VAL A 195 -10.91 20.04 0.64
CA VAL A 195 -11.80 18.98 1.12
C VAL A 195 -12.26 18.16 -0.08
N VAL A 196 -11.82 16.91 -0.18
CA VAL A 196 -12.15 16.02 -1.29
C VAL A 196 -13.30 15.11 -0.89
N HIS A 197 -14.37 15.13 -1.67
CA HIS A 197 -15.55 14.29 -1.47
C HIS A 197 -15.47 13.05 -2.33
N PHE A 198 -15.38 11.90 -1.67
CA PHE A 198 -15.33 10.56 -2.26
C PHE A 198 -16.70 9.91 -2.23
N PHE A 199 -16.96 9.07 -3.22
CA PHE A 199 -18.28 8.50 -3.48
C PHE A 199 -18.16 7.10 -4.09
N LEU A 200 -18.80 6.11 -3.47
CA LEU A 200 -18.94 4.76 -4.02
C LEU A 200 -20.43 4.40 -4.10
N GLN A 201 -20.98 4.45 -5.31
CA GLN A 201 -22.39 4.20 -5.60
C GLN A 201 -22.66 2.70 -5.69
N THR A 202 -23.25 2.12 -4.65
CA THR A 202 -23.57 0.71 -4.56
C THR A 202 -24.56 0.45 -3.41
N PRO A 203 -25.42 -0.58 -3.50
CA PRO A 203 -26.14 -1.08 -2.34
C PRO A 203 -25.19 -1.39 -1.18
N ARG A 204 -25.72 -1.36 0.04
CA ARG A 204 -24.90 -1.55 1.23
C ARG A 204 -24.15 -2.88 1.16
N LEU A 205 -22.83 -2.80 1.26
CA LEU A 205 -21.96 -3.96 1.17
C LEU A 205 -21.97 -4.74 2.48
N GLU A 206 -22.01 -6.06 2.36
CA GLU A 206 -21.66 -6.96 3.46
C GLU A 206 -20.15 -6.89 3.73
N GLY A 207 -19.71 -7.17 4.96
CA GLY A 207 -18.28 -7.12 5.34
C GLY A 207 -17.88 -5.93 6.19
N GLY A 208 -18.84 -5.05 6.51
CA GLY A 208 -18.67 -3.98 7.48
C GLY A 208 -18.27 -2.65 6.86
N ASP A 209 -17.46 -1.89 7.59
CA ASP A 209 -17.05 -0.52 7.24
C ASP A 209 -16.22 -0.49 5.94
N VAL A 210 -16.45 0.53 5.11
CA VAL A 210 -15.66 0.83 3.91
C VAL A 210 -14.75 2.02 4.19
N TYR A 211 -13.52 1.98 3.69
CA TYR A 211 -12.53 3.04 3.82
C TYR A 211 -12.02 3.45 2.44
N VAL A 212 -11.75 4.75 2.27
CA VAL A 212 -10.90 5.24 1.18
C VAL A 212 -9.45 4.96 1.58
N SER A 213 -8.70 4.30 0.72
CA SER A 213 -7.33 3.90 1.02
C SER A 213 -6.38 4.23 -0.11
N GLY A 214 -5.18 4.64 0.25
CA GLY A 214 -4.05 4.86 -0.64
C GLY A 214 -2.80 5.09 0.22
N TRP A 215 -1.63 5.23 -0.40
CA TRP A 215 -0.39 5.48 0.35
C TRP A 215 -0.43 6.75 1.19
N TRP A 216 -1.21 7.73 0.75
CA TRP A 216 -1.41 9.01 1.40
C TRP A 216 -2.26 8.93 2.67
N SER A 217 -3.05 7.87 2.89
CA SER A 217 -3.89 7.75 4.09
C SER A 217 -3.08 7.44 5.35
N GLY A 218 -1.80 7.06 5.21
CA GLY A 218 -0.85 6.77 6.30
C GLY A 218 -1.09 5.43 7.01
N GLN A 219 -2.34 5.02 7.15
CA GLN A 219 -2.77 3.71 7.62
C GLN A 219 -3.81 3.13 6.66
N THR A 220 -3.77 1.82 6.42
CA THR A 220 -4.75 1.17 5.54
C THR A 220 -6.19 1.45 6.00
N PHE A 221 -6.50 1.26 7.29
CA PHE A 221 -7.82 1.51 7.85
C PHE A 221 -7.83 2.80 8.68
N ASN A 222 -7.43 3.91 8.08
CA ASN A 222 -7.43 5.21 8.76
C ASN A 222 -8.88 5.60 9.13
N PRO A 223 -9.21 5.82 10.43
CA PRO A 223 -10.54 6.25 10.85
C PRO A 223 -11.04 7.53 10.16
N ASP A 224 -10.14 8.47 9.84
CA ASP A 224 -10.47 9.72 9.14
C ASP A 224 -10.85 9.48 7.67
N CYS A 225 -10.52 8.30 7.13
CA CYS A 225 -10.86 7.88 5.76
C CYS A 225 -12.03 6.89 5.72
N LYS A 226 -12.71 6.65 6.85
CA LYS A 226 -13.90 5.79 6.92
C LYS A 226 -15.06 6.45 6.17
N MET A 227 -15.75 5.68 5.34
CA MET A 227 -16.92 6.14 4.61
C MET A 227 -18.21 5.91 5.40
N GLU A 228 -19.13 6.86 5.30
CA GLU A 228 -20.49 6.78 5.80
C GLU A 228 -21.43 6.29 4.70
N TYR A 229 -22.46 5.51 5.08
CA TYR A 229 -23.45 5.00 4.12
C TYR A 229 -24.73 5.82 4.17
N ASP A 230 -25.16 6.32 3.01
CA ASP A 230 -26.45 6.97 2.80
C ASP A 230 -27.45 5.97 2.21
N GLU A 231 -28.41 5.52 3.02
CA GLU A 231 -29.46 4.57 2.62
C GLU A 231 -30.40 5.15 1.55
N ALA A 232 -30.67 6.45 1.57
CA ALA A 232 -31.59 7.08 0.62
C ALA A 232 -30.95 7.21 -0.78
N ARG A 233 -29.63 7.48 -0.82
CA ARG A 233 -28.86 7.58 -2.06
C ARG A 233 -28.24 6.26 -2.50
N GLN A 234 -28.29 5.23 -1.65
CA GLN A 234 -27.64 3.92 -1.86
C GLN A 234 -26.15 4.09 -2.22
N GLN A 235 -25.42 4.82 -1.38
CA GLN A 235 -24.05 5.25 -1.68
C GLN A 235 -23.21 5.44 -0.42
N TYR A 236 -21.95 5.06 -0.49
CA TYR A 236 -20.94 5.43 0.51
C TYR A 236 -20.33 6.78 0.15
N HIS A 237 -20.06 7.62 1.16
CA HIS A 237 -19.39 8.90 0.99
C HIS A 237 -18.40 9.21 2.12
N ALA A 238 -17.37 10.00 1.81
CA ALA A 238 -16.42 10.54 2.78
C ALA A 238 -15.91 11.90 2.32
N ALA A 239 -15.59 12.79 3.25
CA ALA A 239 -14.97 14.08 2.98
C ALA A 239 -13.61 14.13 3.68
N ILE A 240 -12.52 14.20 2.92
CA ILE A 240 -11.15 14.08 3.44
C ILE A 240 -10.34 15.31 3.02
N LEU A 241 -9.68 15.95 3.98
CA LEU A 241 -8.82 17.11 3.70
C LEU A 241 -7.49 16.65 3.11
N LEU A 242 -7.27 16.92 1.83
CA LEU A 242 -6.06 16.53 1.10
C LEU A 242 -5.37 17.74 0.51
N LYS A 243 -4.05 17.66 0.37
CA LYS A 243 -3.27 18.70 -0.29
C LYS A 243 -3.40 18.58 -1.81
N GLN A 244 -3.29 19.66 -2.58
CA GLN A 244 -3.30 19.57 -4.05
C GLN A 244 -2.24 18.59 -4.60
N GLY A 245 -2.60 17.89 -5.66
CA GLY A 245 -1.76 16.89 -6.30
C GLY A 245 -2.52 15.80 -7.06
N TYR A 246 -1.76 14.78 -7.47
CA TYR A 246 -2.27 13.53 -8.01
C TYR A 246 -2.44 12.52 -6.87
N TYR A 247 -3.55 11.78 -6.88
CA TYR A 247 -3.84 10.75 -5.91
C TYR A 247 -4.38 9.50 -6.59
N SER A 248 -3.78 8.36 -6.25
CA SER A 248 -4.30 7.03 -6.55
C SER A 248 -4.91 6.45 -5.27
N TYR A 249 -6.09 5.82 -5.39
CA TYR A 249 -6.86 5.34 -4.25
C TYR A 249 -7.75 4.15 -4.61
N GLU A 250 -8.14 3.40 -3.59
CA GLU A 250 -9.04 2.25 -3.66
C GLU A 250 -10.06 2.33 -2.53
N TYR A 251 -11.12 1.52 -2.64
CA TYR A 251 -12.07 1.31 -1.56
C TYR A 251 -11.82 -0.05 -0.94
N ILE A 252 -11.64 -0.12 0.38
CA ILE A 252 -11.34 -1.37 1.08
C ILE A 252 -12.28 -1.60 2.25
N GLN A 253 -12.47 -2.86 2.63
CA GLN A 253 -13.14 -3.24 3.88
C GLN A 253 -12.14 -3.79 4.90
N LYS A 254 -12.53 -3.91 6.17
CA LYS A 254 -11.64 -4.30 7.29
C LYS A 254 -10.93 -5.65 7.13
N ASP A 255 -11.43 -6.52 6.27
CA ASP A 255 -10.76 -7.78 5.90
C ASP A 255 -9.59 -7.58 4.91
N GLY A 256 -9.35 -6.34 4.46
CA GLY A 256 -8.34 -5.98 3.49
C GLY A 256 -8.74 -6.29 2.05
N LEU A 257 -9.96 -6.78 1.80
CA LEU A 257 -10.38 -7.16 0.46
C LEU A 257 -10.93 -5.96 -0.31
N THR A 258 -10.63 -5.95 -1.61
CA THR A 258 -11.20 -5.03 -2.61
C THR A 258 -12.22 -5.71 -3.51
N SER A 259 -12.34 -7.03 -3.45
CA SER A 259 -13.20 -7.80 -4.35
C SER A 259 -14.67 -7.40 -4.31
N ARG A 260 -15.16 -6.92 -3.16
CA ARG A 260 -16.55 -6.46 -2.97
C ARG A 260 -16.77 -5.00 -3.33
N THR A 261 -15.72 -4.20 -3.39
CA THR A 261 -15.78 -2.75 -3.59
C THR A 261 -15.32 -2.34 -5.00
N MET A 262 -14.44 -3.12 -5.62
CA MET A 262 -13.80 -2.80 -6.90
C MET A 262 -13.71 -4.01 -7.85
N GLY A 263 -13.95 -5.22 -7.37
CA GLY A 263 -13.75 -6.45 -8.14
C GLY A 263 -12.36 -7.05 -7.96
N SER A 264 -12.11 -8.17 -8.63
CA SER A 264 -10.83 -8.88 -8.60
C SER A 264 -10.57 -9.52 -9.96
N PHE A 265 -9.63 -8.96 -10.73
CA PHE A 265 -9.36 -9.32 -12.12
C PHE A 265 -7.91 -9.75 -12.29
N PHE A 266 -7.67 -10.94 -12.84
CA PHE A 266 -6.33 -11.50 -12.93
C PHE A 266 -5.36 -10.64 -13.76
N GLU A 267 -5.87 -9.82 -14.68
CA GLU A 267 -5.10 -8.90 -15.52
C GLU A 267 -4.47 -7.73 -14.75
N THR A 268 -5.01 -7.38 -13.58
CA THR A 268 -4.60 -6.18 -12.83
C THR A 268 -3.11 -6.15 -12.56
N GLU A 269 -2.48 -5.02 -12.86
CA GLU A 269 -1.07 -4.82 -12.53
C GLU A 269 -0.91 -4.62 -11.02
N ASN A 270 -0.11 -5.46 -10.38
CA ASN A 270 0.16 -5.38 -8.95
C ASN A 270 1.66 -5.43 -8.70
N GLU A 271 2.07 -4.74 -7.65
CA GLU A 271 3.43 -4.79 -7.12
C GLU A 271 3.49 -5.71 -5.90
N TYR A 272 4.32 -6.75 -5.94
CA TYR A 272 4.54 -7.67 -4.82
C TYR A 272 5.92 -7.44 -4.21
N GLN A 273 5.96 -7.27 -2.89
CA GLN A 273 7.20 -7.06 -2.14
C GLN A 273 7.50 -8.27 -1.29
N VAL A 274 8.75 -8.75 -1.36
CA VAL A 274 9.24 -9.86 -0.55
C VAL A 274 10.33 -9.36 0.39
N LEU A 275 10.12 -9.53 1.69
CA LEU A 275 11.08 -9.22 2.75
C LEU A 275 11.58 -10.53 3.35
N VAL A 276 12.91 -10.69 3.39
CA VAL A 276 13.56 -11.87 3.97
C VAL A 276 14.35 -11.45 5.19
N TYR A 277 13.83 -11.80 6.36
CA TYR A 277 14.50 -11.60 7.63
C TYR A 277 15.34 -12.82 8.00
N TYR A 278 16.49 -12.57 8.61
CA TYR A 278 17.41 -13.58 9.10
C TYR A 278 17.81 -13.27 10.55
N ARG A 279 17.68 -14.27 11.41
CA ARG A 279 18.17 -14.25 12.79
C ARG A 279 19.07 -15.46 13.01
N GLN A 280 20.38 -15.21 12.96
CA GLN A 280 21.38 -16.20 13.36
C GLN A 280 21.13 -16.67 14.80
N GLN A 281 21.36 -17.95 15.06
CA GLN A 281 21.35 -18.46 16.44
C GLN A 281 22.28 -17.64 17.35
N GLY A 282 21.75 -17.15 18.48
CA GLY A 282 22.47 -16.30 19.42
C GLY A 282 22.51 -14.81 19.05
N SER A 283 21.98 -14.41 17.90
CA SER A 283 21.81 -12.99 17.55
C SER A 283 20.78 -12.30 18.45
N ARG A 284 20.92 -10.98 18.59
CA ARG A 284 20.04 -10.12 19.40
C ARG A 284 18.95 -9.41 18.59
N TYR A 285 18.97 -9.52 17.27
CA TYR A 285 18.00 -8.84 16.40
C TYR A 285 17.78 -9.58 15.08
N ASP A 286 16.69 -9.23 14.40
CA ASP A 286 16.35 -9.70 13.05
C ASP A 286 16.97 -8.76 12.02
N ARG A 287 17.86 -9.32 11.19
CA ARG A 287 18.41 -8.62 10.03
C ARG A 287 17.40 -8.70 8.91
N LEU A 288 17.14 -7.62 8.20
CA LEU A 288 16.44 -7.70 6.93
C LEU A 288 17.49 -8.03 5.86
N ALA A 289 17.69 -9.31 5.61
CA ALA A 289 18.81 -9.83 4.80
C ALA A 289 18.55 -9.79 3.29
N GLY A 290 17.30 -9.56 2.88
CA GLY A 290 16.93 -9.37 1.49
C GLY A 290 15.60 -8.63 1.34
N TYR A 291 15.48 -7.89 0.25
CA TYR A 291 14.27 -7.22 -0.18
C TYR A 291 14.19 -7.27 -1.70
N SER A 292 13.02 -7.60 -2.24
CA SER A 292 12.77 -7.53 -3.68
C SER A 292 11.35 -7.05 -3.95
N ILE A 293 11.20 -6.42 -5.11
CA ILE A 293 9.93 -5.98 -5.66
C ILE A 293 9.76 -6.70 -7.00
N MET A 294 8.58 -7.24 -7.24
CA MET A 294 8.21 -7.85 -8.51
C MET A 294 6.86 -7.30 -8.95
N HIS A 295 6.69 -7.21 -10.26
CA HIS A 295 5.39 -6.92 -10.88
C HIS A 295 4.95 -8.17 -11.64
N ASN A 296 3.65 -8.40 -11.77
CA ASN A 296 3.18 -9.37 -12.73
C ASN A 296 3.56 -8.89 -14.14
N ALA A 297 4.04 -9.81 -14.98
CA ALA A 297 4.28 -9.51 -16.38
C ALA A 297 2.92 -9.35 -17.07
N ARG A 298 2.78 -8.30 -17.88
CA ARG A 298 1.66 -8.14 -18.81
C ARG A 298 1.75 -9.15 -19.94
#